data_AF-A0A0L7MAW5-F1
#
_entry.id   AF-A0A0L7MAW5-F1
#
_cell.length_a   1.000
_cell.length_b   1.000
_cell.length_c   1.000
_cell.angle_alpha   90.00
_cell.angle_beta   90.00
_cell.angle_gamma   90.00
#
_symmetry.space_group_name_H-M   'P 1'
#
loop_
_entity.id
_entity.type
_entity.pdbx_description
1 polymer ?
#
loop_
_entity_poly.entity_id
_entity_poly.type
_entity_poly.pdbx_seq_one_letter_code
_entity_poly.pdbx_strand_id
1 'polypeptide(L)'
;MGLNKSLASEQQVTQITAGGGIVMAGNGSSVPLRDAPRLAAEYGGNPKDWSKVSSSSYTAADGSLFEVHAYRNAITGQVVEPKTIQPVTFPGGKP
;
A
#
# COMPACT_ATOMS: atom_id res chain seq x y z
N MET A 1 16.98 -17.57 9.50
CA MET A 1 16.13 -17.60 8.29
C MET A 1 15.38 -16.27 8.19
N GLY A 2 15.92 -15.29 7.45
CA GLY A 2 15.35 -13.93 7.40
C GLY A 2 15.28 -13.30 6.01
N LEU A 3 15.74 -14.01 4.98
CA LEU A 3 15.90 -13.46 3.62
C LEU A 3 14.59 -13.47 2.80
N ASN A 4 13.67 -14.38 3.10
CA ASN A 4 12.44 -14.53 2.31
C ASN A 4 11.37 -13.48 2.65
N LYS A 5 11.37 -12.96 3.88
CA LYS A 5 10.42 -11.93 4.31
C LYS A 5 10.78 -10.55 3.75
N SER A 6 12.07 -10.24 3.62
CA SER A 6 12.52 -8.98 3.01
C SER A 6 12.21 -8.93 1.52
N LEU A 7 12.45 -10.03 0.79
CA LEU A 7 12.21 -10.06 -0.67
C LEU A 7 10.72 -9.95 -1.04
N ALA A 8 9.84 -10.58 -0.26
CA ALA A 8 8.39 -10.48 -0.47
C ALA A 8 7.89 -9.03 -0.29
N SER A 9 8.42 -8.31 0.72
CA SER A 9 8.10 -6.90 0.93
C SER A 9 8.60 -6.02 -0.21
N GLU A 10 9.81 -6.26 -0.73
CA GLU A 10 10.36 -5.51 -1.87
C GLU A 10 9.58 -5.74 -3.17
N GLN A 11 9.16 -6.98 -3.46
CA GLN A 11 8.35 -7.29 -4.65
C GLN A 11 6.96 -6.65 -4.59
N GLN A 12 6.31 -6.65 -3.42
CA GLN A 12 5.01 -6.01 -3.23
C GLN A 12 5.09 -4.49 -3.37
N VAL A 13 6.12 -3.86 -2.80
CA VAL A 13 6.39 -2.43 -2.98
C VAL A 13 6.62 -2.14 -4.45
N THR A 14 7.40 -2.97 -5.16
CA THR A 14 7.63 -2.83 -6.60
C THR A 14 6.33 -2.90 -7.40
N GLN A 15 5.37 -3.73 -7.03
CA GLN A 15 4.05 -3.80 -7.69
C GLN A 15 3.24 -2.50 -7.55
N ILE A 16 3.26 -1.89 -6.35
CA ILE A 16 2.61 -0.59 -6.12
C ILE A 16 3.36 0.52 -6.84
N THR A 17 4.69 0.51 -6.78
CA THR A 17 5.56 1.49 -7.45
C THR A 17 5.47 1.39 -8.96
N ALA A 18 5.23 0.20 -9.52
CA ALA A 18 4.96 -0.03 -10.94
C ALA A 18 3.61 0.57 -11.40
N GLY A 19 2.85 1.18 -10.49
CA GLY A 19 1.61 1.89 -10.80
C GLY A 19 0.36 1.02 -10.72
N GLY A 20 0.50 -0.23 -10.26
CA GLY A 20 -0.62 -1.10 -9.92
C GLY A 20 -1.24 -0.78 -8.55
N GLY A 21 -2.31 -1.49 -8.21
CA GLY A 21 -3.02 -1.33 -6.94
C GLY A 21 -4.37 -0.62 -7.07
N ILE A 22 -5.20 -0.79 -6.05
CA ILE A 22 -6.56 -0.26 -5.97
C ILE A 22 -6.53 1.06 -5.21
N VAL A 23 -7.10 2.11 -5.81
CA VAL A 23 -7.25 3.41 -5.13
C VAL A 23 -8.32 3.29 -4.06
N MET A 24 -7.92 3.46 -2.80
CA MET A 24 -8.82 3.42 -1.65
C MET A 24 -9.41 4.80 -1.33
N ALA A 25 -8.60 5.85 -1.42
CA ALA A 25 -8.99 7.22 -1.06
C ALA A 25 -8.14 8.27 -1.80
N GLY A 26 -8.63 9.49 -1.92
CA GLY A 26 -7.93 10.61 -2.56
C GLY A 26 -8.21 10.70 -4.05
N ASN A 27 -7.21 11.11 -4.84
CA ASN A 27 -7.37 11.29 -6.27
C ASN A 27 -7.83 9.99 -6.96
N GLY A 28 -8.95 10.04 -7.68
CA GLY A 28 -9.56 8.86 -8.33
C GLY A 28 -10.48 8.02 -7.44
N SER A 29 -10.79 8.45 -6.21
CA SER A 29 -11.79 7.83 -5.34
C SER A 29 -12.81 8.87 -4.86
N SER A 30 -14.03 8.42 -4.54
CA SER A 30 -15.05 9.25 -3.88
C SER A 30 -14.75 9.50 -2.39
N VAL A 31 -13.80 8.76 -1.82
CA VAL A 31 -13.40 8.89 -0.42
C VAL A 31 -12.28 9.93 -0.29
N PRO A 32 -12.45 11.00 0.50
CA PRO A 32 -11.40 12.00 0.69
C PRO A 32 -10.22 11.43 1.48
N LEU A 33 -9.00 11.74 1.04
CA LEU A 33 -7.78 11.39 1.75
C LEU A 33 -7.47 12.43 2.83
N ARG A 34 -7.69 12.08 4.10
CA ARG A 34 -7.44 12.98 5.24
C ARG A 34 -5.97 13.32 5.44
N ASP A 35 -5.07 12.41 5.07
CA ASP A 35 -3.62 12.60 5.18
C ASP A 35 -3.05 13.48 4.07
N ALA A 36 -3.84 13.83 3.05
CA ALA A 36 -3.38 14.57 1.89
C ALA A 36 -2.65 15.89 2.21
N PRO A 37 -3.13 16.74 3.15
CA PRO A 37 -2.40 17.95 3.53
C PRO A 37 -1.04 17.65 4.17
N ARG A 38 -0.96 16.60 5.00
CA ARG A 38 0.30 16.16 5.64
C ARG A 38 1.27 15.65 4.60
N LEU A 39 0.81 14.81 3.67
CA LEU A 39 1.64 14.24 2.61
C LEU A 39 2.22 15.33 1.70
N ALA A 40 1.41 16.33 1.34
CA ALA A 40 1.89 17.47 0.58
C ALA A 40 2.90 18.33 1.36
N ALA A 41 2.74 18.45 2.68
CA ALA A 41 3.69 19.19 3.51
C ALA A 41 5.04 18.45 3.68
N GLU A 42 5.01 17.12 3.81
CA GLU A 42 6.22 16.31 4.02
C GLU A 42 6.96 15.97 2.72
N TYR A 43 6.22 15.63 1.66
CA TYR A 43 6.78 15.11 0.41
C TYR A 43 6.62 16.06 -0.79
N GLY A 44 5.86 17.15 -0.63
CA GLY A 44 5.57 18.11 -1.68
C GLY A 44 4.37 17.74 -2.57
N GLY A 45 4.14 18.55 -3.60
CA GLY A 45 3.01 18.40 -4.52
C GLY A 45 1.68 18.94 -3.98
N ASN A 46 0.58 18.69 -4.70
CA ASN A 46 -0.75 19.14 -4.29
C ASN A 46 -1.44 18.04 -3.44
N PRO A 47 -2.06 18.39 -2.29
CA PRO A 47 -2.89 17.45 -1.53
C PRO A 47 -3.91 16.69 -2.39
N LYS A 48 -4.50 17.34 -3.39
CA LYS A 48 -5.52 16.74 -4.27
C LYS A 48 -4.97 15.65 -5.18
N ASP A 49 -3.66 15.61 -5.39
CA ASP A 49 -3.01 14.63 -6.27
C ASP A 49 -2.62 13.35 -5.53
N TRP A 50 -2.68 13.38 -4.19
CA TRP A 50 -2.37 12.25 -3.36
C TRP A 50 -3.54 11.27 -3.26
N SER A 51 -3.21 9.99 -3.35
CA SER A 51 -4.13 8.87 -3.24
C SER A 51 -3.57 7.80 -2.31
N LYS A 52 -4.44 7.20 -1.52
CA LYS A 52 -4.12 5.95 -0.82
C LYS A 52 -4.37 4.80 -1.77
N VAL A 53 -3.37 3.96 -1.97
CA VAL A 53 -3.43 2.78 -2.82
C VAL A 53 -3.14 1.52 -2.00
N SER A 54 -3.81 0.44 -2.31
CA SER A 54 -3.50 -0.90 -1.77
C SER A 54 -3.07 -1.85 -2.90
N SER A 55 -2.11 -2.72 -2.64
CA SER A 55 -1.83 -3.85 -3.52
C SER A 55 -2.92 -4.91 -3.40
N SER A 56 -3.02 -5.76 -4.42
CA SER A 56 -3.80 -6.99 -4.31
C SER A 56 -3.25 -7.90 -3.22
N SER A 57 -4.15 -8.62 -2.54
CA SER A 57 -3.81 -9.61 -1.52
C SER A 57 -2.87 -10.66 -2.09
N TYR A 58 -1.70 -10.81 -1.50
CA TYR A 58 -0.70 -11.80 -1.89
C TYR A 58 -0.57 -12.87 -0.85
N THR A 59 -0.77 -14.11 -1.27
CA THR A 59 -0.51 -15.29 -0.44
C THR A 59 0.95 -15.69 -0.61
N ALA A 60 1.74 -15.52 0.45
CA ALA A 60 3.10 -16.01 0.49
C ALA A 60 3.13 -17.54 0.52
N ALA A 61 4.30 -18.12 0.20
CA ALA A 61 4.50 -19.57 0.17
C ALA A 61 4.26 -20.26 1.53
N ASP A 62 4.29 -19.49 2.63
CA ASP A 62 3.99 -19.97 3.98
C ASP A 62 2.49 -19.93 4.33
N GLY A 63 1.63 -19.59 3.36
CA GLY A 63 0.18 -19.46 3.52
C GLY A 63 -0.26 -18.12 4.13
N SER A 64 0.67 -17.23 4.46
CA SER A 64 0.33 -15.92 4.99
C SER A 64 -0.17 -15.00 3.90
N LEU A 65 -1.34 -14.39 4.13
CA LEU A 65 -1.85 -13.32 3.28
C LEU A 65 -1.22 -11.99 3.71
N PHE A 66 -0.80 -11.19 2.74
CA PHE A 66 -0.26 -9.85 2.95
C PHE A 66 -0.85 -8.88 1.93
N GLU A 67 -1.13 -7.66 2.40
CA GLU A 67 -1.54 -6.53 1.58
C GLU A 67 -0.59 -5.36 1.87
N VAL A 68 -0.21 -4.58 0.87
CA VAL A 68 0.60 -3.38 1.08
C VAL A 68 -0.25 -2.16 0.80
N HIS A 69 -0.29 -1.23 1.76
CA HIS A 69 -0.95 0.05 1.60
C HIS A 69 0.12 1.14 1.49
N ALA A 70 -0.01 2.04 0.54
CA ALA A 70 0.91 3.17 0.38
C ALA A 70 0.17 4.43 -0.05
N TYR A 71 0.86 5.57 -0.02
CA TYR A 71 0.38 6.81 -0.59
C TYR A 71 1.08 7.09 -1.91
N ARG A 72 0.33 7.34 -2.96
CA ARG A 72 0.83 7.66 -4.30
C ARG A 72 0.39 9.06 -4.71
N ASN A 73 1.30 9.83 -5.29
CA ASN A 73 0.96 11.08 -5.96
C ASN A 73 0.79 10.82 -7.47
N ALA A 74 -0.36 11.17 -8.02
CA ALA A 74 -0.68 10.93 -9.43
C ALA A 74 0.13 11.79 -10.41
N ILE A 75 0.61 12.96 -9.97
CA ILE A 75 1.35 13.92 -10.80
C ILE A 75 2.86 13.66 -10.74
N THR A 76 3.40 13.48 -9.54
CA THR A 76 4.85 13.26 -9.36
C THR A 76 5.24 11.79 -9.53
N GLY A 77 4.28 10.86 -9.46
CA GLY A 77 4.54 9.42 -9.47
C GLY A 77 5.17 8.89 -8.18
N GLN A 78 5.34 9.72 -7.16
CA GLN A 78 5.94 9.32 -5.89
C GLN A 78 5.04 8.33 -5.15
N VAL A 79 5.65 7.30 -4.56
CA VAL A 79 5.02 6.37 -3.63
C VAL A 79 5.74 6.47 -2.29
N VAL A 80 5.00 6.77 -1.23
CA VAL A 80 5.54 7.02 0.11
C VAL A 80 4.78 6.23 1.17
N GLU A 81 5.46 5.99 2.29
CA GLU A 81 4.94 5.25 3.44
C GLU A 81 4.33 3.87 3.10
N PRO A 82 5.02 3.00 2.33
CA PRO A 82 4.53 1.65 2.09
C PRO A 82 4.45 0.89 3.42
N LYS A 83 3.25 0.42 3.75
CA LYS A 83 2.95 -0.33 4.95
C LYS A 83 2.39 -1.69 4.58
N THR A 84 3.13 -2.74 4.90
CA THR A 84 2.63 -4.11 4.81
C THR A 84 1.65 -4.37 5.96
N ILE A 85 0.42 -4.67 5.59
CA ILE A 85 -0.63 -5.16 6.47
C ILE A 85 -0.68 -6.68 6.30
N GLN A 86 -0.40 -7.38 7.40
CA GLN A 86 -0.69 -8.79 7.49
C GLN A 86 -2.15 -8.89 7.97
N PRO A 87 -3.13 -9.27 7.13
CA PRO A 87 -4.41 -9.72 7.66
C PRO A 87 -4.13 -10.75 8.75
N VAL A 88 -4.52 -10.40 9.98
CA VAL A 88 -4.44 -11.29 11.13
C VAL A 88 -5.32 -12.50 10.83
N THR A 89 -4.70 -13.52 10.26
CA THR A 89 -5.34 -14.81 10.05
C THR A 89 -5.16 -15.52 11.37
N PHE A 90 -6.17 -15.43 12.26
CA PHE A 90 -6.15 -16.19 13.51
C PHE A 90 -6.05 -17.69 13.14
N PRO A 91 -4.96 -18.40 13.51
CA PRO A 91 -4.91 -19.84 13.34
C PRO A 91 -5.81 -20.47 14.41
N GLY A 92 -7.12 -20.54 14.15
CA GLY A 92 -8.04 -21.03 15.19
C GLY A 92 -9.52 -21.16 14.84
N GLY A 93 -9.98 -20.72 13.68
CA GLY A 93 -11.34 -21.05 13.23
C GLY A 93 -11.38 -22.43 12.58
N LYS A 94 -11.43 -23.51 13.38
CA LYS A 94 -11.85 -24.83 12.88
C LYS A 94 -13.39 -24.86 12.74
N PRO A 95 -13.93 -25.73 11.86
CA PRO A 95 -15.30 -25.71 11.35
C PRO A 95 -16.38 -25.99 12.39
#